data_AF-A0A974E2R9-F1
#
_entry.id   AF-A0A974E2R9-F1
#
_cell.length_a   1.000
_cell.length_b   1.000
_cell.length_c   1.000
_cell.angle_alpha   90.00
_cell.angle_beta   90.00
_cell.angle_gamma   90.00
#
_symmetry.space_group_name_H-M   'P 1'
#
loop_
_entity.id
_entity.type
_entity.pdbx_description
1 polymer ?
#
loop_
_entity_poly.entity_id
_entity_poly.type
_entity_poly.pdbx_seq_one_letter_code
_entity_poly.pdbx_strand_id
1 'polypeptide(L)'
;MLICPCNLIYVGETIQKVKDRFSQHRSTINTGNRRTLPVSRHCLEVGHTSNDLRFKVIQHIPPPKRGGNRILDLKRAEVKWIDRLGTLSLDGLNKDFDLHLFL
;
A
#
# COMPACT_ATOMS: atom_id res chain seq x y z
N MET A 1 0.25 5.65 -0.11
CA MET A 1 1.60 5.03 -0.05
C MET A 1 2.14 5.06 1.37
N LEU A 2 2.96 4.08 1.69
CA LEU A 2 3.81 4.00 2.88
C LEU A 2 5.27 4.14 2.45
N ILE A 3 6.06 4.84 3.26
CA ILE A 3 7.48 5.08 3.03
C ILE A 3 8.23 4.48 4.22
N CYS A 4 9.15 3.58 3.90
CA CYS A 4 10.04 2.95 4.87
C CYS A 4 11.26 3.85 5.14
N PRO A 5 11.87 3.83 6.34
CA PRO A 5 13.12 4.55 6.60
C PRO A 5 14.29 4.17 5.66
N CYS A 6 14.27 2.98 5.05
CA CYS A 6 15.21 2.57 4.01
C CYS A 6 14.87 3.14 2.61
N ASN A 7 13.95 4.10 2.51
CA ASN A 7 13.43 4.72 1.29
C ASN A 7 12.65 3.81 0.33
N LEU A 8 12.40 2.55 0.69
CA LEU A 8 11.48 1.69 -0.07
C LEU A 8 10.03 2.12 0.13
N ILE A 9 9.24 2.05 -0.94
CA ILE A 9 7.86 2.52 -0.98
C ILE A 9 6.90 1.33 -1.16
N TYR A 10 5.77 1.38 -0.45
CA TYR A 10 4.61 0.52 -0.67
C TYR A 10 3.42 1.36 -1.13
N VAL A 11 2.81 0.99 -2.26
CA VAL A 11 1.54 1.55 -2.71
C VAL A 11 0.43 0.57 -2.35
N GLY A 12 -0.70 1.11 -1.90
CA GLY A 12 -1.86 0.33 -1.51
C GLY A 12 -3.11 1.18 -1.62
N GLU A 13 -4.25 0.54 -1.79
CA GLU A 13 -5.57 1.12 -1.85
C GLU A 13 -6.36 0.92 -0.55
N THR A 14 -7.37 1.76 -0.34
CA THR A 14 -8.31 1.57 0.77
C THR A 14 -9.62 2.29 0.53
N ILE A 15 -10.73 1.67 0.93
CA ILE A 15 -12.05 2.31 1.05
C ILE A 15 -12.28 2.91 2.43
N GLN A 16 -11.48 2.50 3.42
CA GLN A 16 -11.55 2.96 4.80
C GLN A 16 -10.87 4.31 4.95
N LYS A 17 -11.01 4.96 6.11
CA LYS A 17 -10.23 6.18 6.41
C LYS A 17 -8.74 5.84 6.36
N VAL A 18 -7.96 6.72 5.76
CA VAL A 18 -6.51 6.51 5.57
C VAL A 18 -5.80 6.27 6.91
N LYS A 19 -6.21 6.98 7.97
CA LYS A 19 -5.65 6.79 9.32
C LYS A 19 -5.90 5.39 9.86
N ASP A 20 -7.10 4.84 9.67
CA ASP A 20 -7.46 3.51 10.18
C ASP A 20 -6.66 2.42 9.45
N ARG A 21 -6.55 2.56 8.12
CA ARG A 21 -5.72 1.66 7.31
C ARG A 21 -4.26 1.71 7.74
N PHE A 22 -3.72 2.92 7.97
CA PHE A 22 -2.36 3.09 8.45
C PHE A 22 -2.15 2.47 9.84
N SER A 23 -3.10 2.63 10.76
CA SER A 23 -3.07 1.99 12.08
C SER A 23 -3.06 0.46 12.00
N GLN A 24 -3.80 -0.14 11.06
CA GLN A 24 -3.75 -1.59 10.82
C GLN A 24 -2.37 -2.06 10.38
N HIS A 25 -1.71 -1.32 9.46
CA HIS A 25 -0.33 -1.63 9.07
C HIS A 25 0.62 -1.58 10.28
N ARG A 26 0.50 -0.55 11.13
CA ARG A 26 1.33 -0.44 12.35
C ARG A 26 1.09 -1.57 13.33
N SER A 27 -0.18 -1.91 13.59
CA SER A 27 -0.56 -3.01 14.47
C SER A 27 -0.01 -4.35 13.97
N THR A 28 -0.05 -4.59 12.66
CA THR A 28 0.50 -5.81 12.04
C THR A 28 2.00 -5.95 12.27
N ILE A 29 2.75 -4.84 12.23
CA ILE A 29 4.18 -4.82 12.53
C ILE A 29 4.42 -5.06 14.03
N ASN A 30 3.71 -4.34 14.90
CA ASN A 30 3.89 -4.45 16.35
C ASN A 30 3.54 -5.83 16.90
N THR A 31 2.59 -6.54 16.27
CA THR A 31 2.23 -7.92 16.61
C THR A 31 3.18 -8.97 16.01
N GLY A 32 4.18 -8.56 15.22
CA GLY A 32 5.15 -9.47 14.62
C GLY A 32 4.58 -10.33 13.49
N ASN A 33 3.44 -9.95 12.90
CA ASN A 33 2.80 -10.76 11.86
C ASN A 33 3.47 -10.57 10.50
N ARG A 34 4.36 -11.51 10.16
CA ARG A 34 5.13 -11.53 8.90
C ARG A 34 4.36 -12.03 7.67
N ARG A 35 3.17 -12.59 7.83
CA ARG A 35 2.47 -13.30 6.73
C ARG A 35 1.53 -12.40 5.94
N THR A 36 0.90 -11.43 6.60
CA THR A 36 -0.24 -10.69 6.07
C THR A 36 0.10 -9.59 5.07
N LEU A 37 1.16 -8.80 5.32
CA LEU A 37 1.44 -7.60 4.53
C LEU A 37 2.91 -7.54 4.11
N PRO A 38 3.23 -7.23 2.83
CA PRO A 38 4.62 -7.10 2.36
C PRO A 38 5.44 -6.10 3.18
N VAL A 39 4.91 -4.91 3.44
CA VAL A 39 5.54 -3.88 4.28
C VAL A 39 5.84 -4.38 5.69
N SER A 40 4.92 -5.16 6.29
CA SER A 40 5.10 -5.67 7.65
C SER A 40 6.17 -6.75 7.71
N ARG A 41 6.22 -7.64 6.71
CA ARG A 41 7.30 -8.62 6.56
C ARG A 41 8.64 -7.92 6.47
N HIS A 42 8.76 -6.95 5.55
CA HIS A 42 10.00 -6.20 5.34
C HIS A 42 10.47 -5.53 6.63
N CYS A 43 9.61 -4.74 7.30
CA CYS A 43 9.99 -4.06 8.55
C CYS A 43 10.52 -5.03 9.60
N LEU A 44 9.92 -6.22 9.73
CA LEU A 44 10.36 -7.23 10.69
C LEU A 44 11.66 -7.94 10.30
N GLU A 45 11.98 -8.04 9.01
CA GLU A 45 13.23 -8.64 8.51
C GLU A 45 14.43 -7.71 8.70
N VAL A 46 14.24 -6.41 8.48
CA VAL A 46 15.31 -5.40 8.60
C VAL A 46 15.35 -4.69 9.96
N GLY A 47 14.44 -5.04 10.88
CA GLY A 47 14.39 -4.46 12.23
C GLY A 47 13.83 -3.04 12.30
N HIS A 48 13.05 -2.60 11.32
CA HIS A 48 12.32 -1.33 11.38
C HIS A 48 11.05 -1.44 12.21
N THR A 49 10.69 -0.36 12.89
CA THR A 49 9.49 -0.30 13.72
C THR A 49 8.35 0.37 12.97
N SER A 50 7.12 0.17 13.46
CA SER A 50 5.93 0.83 12.92
C SER A 50 5.95 2.35 13.09
N ASN A 51 6.75 2.87 14.03
CA ASN A 51 6.89 4.31 14.28
C ASN A 51 7.73 4.98 13.19
N ASP A 52 8.65 4.25 12.58
CA ASP A 52 9.54 4.77 11.52
C ASP A 52 8.81 4.91 10.17
N LEU A 53 7.69 4.20 10.00
CA LEU A 53 6.87 4.28 8.80
C LEU A 53 6.15 5.62 8.70
N ARG A 54 6.25 6.22 7.51
CA ARG A 54 5.48 7.41 7.12
C ARG A 54 4.44 7.03 6.08
N PHE A 55 3.34 7.77 6.02
CA PHE A 55 2.33 7.59 4.97
C PHE A 55 2.02 8.91 4.27
N LYS A 56 1.62 8.81 3.01
CA LYS A 56 1.10 9.92 2.21
C LYS A 56 -0.02 9.44 1.30
N VAL A 57 -1.07 10.26 1.18
CA VAL A 57 -2.14 10.06 0.20
C VAL A 57 -1.63 10.56 -1.15
N ILE A 58 -1.68 9.71 -2.18
CA ILE A 58 -1.24 10.08 -3.54
C ILE A 58 -2.43 10.57 -4.38
N GLN A 59 -3.55 9.84 -4.31
CA GLN A 59 -4.75 10.14 -5.09
C GLN A 59 -6.00 9.82 -4.26
N HIS A 60 -7.00 10.70 -4.35
CA HIS A 60 -8.33 10.45 -3.82
C HIS A 60 -9.27 10.08 -4.98
N ILE A 61 -9.90 8.91 -4.89
CA ILE A 61 -10.94 8.48 -5.83
C ILE A 61 -12.31 8.67 -5.17
N PRO A 62 -13.11 9.67 -5.61
CA PRO A 62 -14.42 9.91 -5.05
C PRO A 62 -15.37 8.74 -5.37
N PRO A 63 -16.42 8.51 -4.56
CA PRO A 63 -17.45 7.54 -4.89
C PRO A 63 -18.10 7.84 -6.26
N PRO A 64 -18.37 6.82 -7.08
CA PRO A 64 -19.01 7.01 -8.38
C PRO A 64 -20.45 7.49 -8.22
N LYS A 65 -20.91 8.40 -9.10
CA LYS A 65 -22.25 9.02 -9.00
C LYS A 65 -23.40 8.09 -9.38
N ARG A 66 -23.18 7.08 -10.24
CA ARG A 66 -24.21 6.15 -10.75
C ARG A 66 -23.61 4.77 -11.01
N GLY A 67 -23.89 3.78 -10.15
CA GLY A 67 -23.64 2.35 -10.41
C GLY A 67 -22.19 1.91 -10.67
N GLY A 68 -21.18 2.78 -10.50
CA GLY A 68 -19.78 2.45 -10.76
C GLY A 68 -19.16 1.54 -9.70
N ASN A 69 -18.11 0.79 -10.08
CA ASN A 69 -17.38 -0.07 -9.16
C ASN A 69 -16.17 0.67 -8.57
N ARG A 70 -16.39 1.30 -7.41
CA ARG A 70 -15.35 2.06 -6.70
C ARG A 70 -14.11 1.21 -6.36
N ILE A 71 -14.27 -0.08 -6.08
CA ILE A 71 -13.15 -0.99 -5.76
C ILE A 71 -12.29 -1.17 -7.01
N LEU A 72 -12.91 -1.37 -8.17
CA LEU A 72 -12.19 -1.48 -9.44
C LEU A 72 -11.43 -0.19 -9.77
N ASP A 73 -12.04 0.99 -9.56
CA ASP A 73 -11.38 2.27 -9.80
C ASP A 73 -10.18 2.48 -8.89
N LEU A 74 -10.29 2.09 -7.61
CA LEU A 74 -9.19 2.12 -6.65
C LEU A 74 -8.06 1.18 -7.05
N LYS A 75 -8.37 -0.07 -7.42
CA LYS A 75 -7.40 -1.05 -7.89
C LYS A 75 -6.67 -0.59 -9.16
N ARG A 76 -7.39 -0.04 -10.14
CA ARG A 76 -6.79 0.54 -11.36
C ARG A 76 -5.85 1.70 -11.03
N ALA A 77 -6.23 2.56 -10.09
CA ALA A 77 -5.37 3.65 -9.64
C ALA A 77 -4.12 3.13 -8.92
N GLU A 78 -4.27 2.12 -8.04
CA GLU A 78 -3.16 1.48 -7.33
C GLU A 78 -2.11 0.95 -8.31
N VAL A 79 -2.53 0.13 -9.29
CA VAL A 79 -1.64 -0.47 -10.29
C VAL A 79 -0.87 0.60 -11.08
N LYS A 80 -1.57 1.66 -11.53
CA LYS A 80 -0.93 2.80 -12.20
C LYS A 80 0.14 3.47 -11.34
N TRP A 81 -0.08 3.57 -10.03
CA TRP A 81 0.90 4.17 -9.12
C TRP A 81 2.04 3.22 -8.77
N ILE A 82 1.80 1.91 -8.67
CA ILE A 82 2.87 0.92 -8.48
C ILE A 82 3.85 0.97 -9.65
N ASP A 83 3.32 0.96 -10.88
CA ASP A 83 4.11 1.05 -12.11
C ASP A 83 4.85 2.39 -12.21
N ARG A 84 4.13 3.50 -12.07
CA ARG A 84 4.72 4.85 -12.18
C ARG A 84 5.81 5.14 -11.14
N LEU A 85 5.70 4.60 -9.93
CA LEU A 85 6.65 4.80 -8.84
C LEU A 85 7.69 3.68 -8.74
N GLY A 86 7.61 2.64 -9.58
CA GLY A 86 8.55 1.52 -9.59
C GLY A 86 8.58 0.74 -8.27
N THR A 87 7.43 0.48 -7.64
CA THR A 87 7.42 -0.07 -6.27
C THR A 87 7.35 -1.60 -6.18
N LEU A 88 7.54 -2.32 -7.30
CA LEU A 88 7.63 -3.78 -7.33
C LEU A 88 8.91 -4.30 -6.66
N SER A 89 8.89 -5.56 -6.23
CA SER A 89 10.02 -6.17 -5.52
C SER A 89 11.27 -6.21 -6.40
N LEU A 90 12.42 -5.87 -5.78
CA LEU A 90 13.73 -5.46 -6.29
C LEU A 90 14.00 -3.99 -5.93
N ASP A 91 13.06 -3.09 -6.22
CA ASP A 91 13.19 -1.64 -5.94
C ASP A 91 12.09 -1.06 -5.04
N GLY A 92 11.15 -1.89 -4.58
CA GLY A 92 10.06 -1.49 -3.68
C GLY A 92 9.45 -2.62 -2.85
N LEU A 93 8.33 -2.32 -2.20
CA LEU A 93 7.68 -3.21 -1.23
C LEU A 93 6.42 -3.92 -1.77
N ASN A 94 5.93 -3.56 -2.96
CA ASN A 94 4.84 -4.30 -3.62
C ASN A 94 5.39 -5.61 -4.18
N LYS A 95 4.67 -6.72 -3.98
CA LYS A 95 5.10 -8.02 -4.53
C LYS A 95 4.70 -8.19 -5.98
N ASP A 96 3.46 -7.84 -6.26
CA ASP A 96 2.80 -8.03 -7.53
C ASP A 96 1.68 -7.00 -7.67
N PHE A 97 1.09 -6.96 -8.86
CA PHE A 97 -0.19 -6.36 -9.13
C PHE A 97 -0.84 -7.10 -10.31
N ASP A 98 -2.16 -6.95 -10.46
CA ASP A 98 -2.89 -7.57 -11.56
C ASP A 98 -2.78 -6.72 -12.85
N LEU A 99 -2.11 -7.27 -13.85
CA LEU A 99 -1.92 -6.63 -15.17
C LEU A 99 -3.23 -6.40 -15.92
N HIS A 100 -4.29 -7.19 -15.68
CA HIS A 100 -5.59 -6.97 -16.31
C HIS A 100 -6.22 -5.62 -15.94
N LEU A 101 -5.77 -5.00 -14.85
CA LEU A 101 -6.23 -3.68 -14.42
C LEU A 101 -5.67 -2.53 -15.27
N PHE A 102 -4.71 -2.79 -16.18
CA PHE A 102 -4.29 -1.83 -17.20
C PHE A 102 -5.22 -1.76 -18.42
N LEU A 103 -6.00 -2.82 -18.65
CA LEU A 103 -6.91 -2.98 -19.80
C LEU A 103 -8.31 -2.37 -19.50
#